data_AF-A0A928WEJ1-F1
#
_entry.id   AF-A0A928WEJ1-F1
#
_cell.length_a   1.000
_cell.length_b   1.000
_cell.length_c   1.000
_cell.angle_alpha   90.00
_cell.angle_beta   90.00
_cell.angle_gamma   90.00
#
_symmetry.space_group_name_H-M   'P 1'
#
loop_
_entity.id
_entity.type
_entity.pdbx_description
1 polymer ?
#
loop_
_entity_poly.entity_id
_entity_poly.type
_entity_poly.pdbx_seq_one_letter_code
_entity_poly.pdbx_strand_id
1 'polypeptide(L)'
;MAILLSVTPETPVGKLLKLCLESKVDREIAGKTSLKMAQEFIDKPNSLAYWTQEVVGADGEFKAEEWQALGELGILDTEQFLDAFWTELEKIDLDK
;
A
#
# COMPACT_ATOMS: atom_id res chain seq x y z
N MET A 1 5.67 -16.48 -12.03
CA MET A 1 5.41 -15.11 -11.54
C MET A 1 5.80 -14.97 -10.07
N ALA A 2 7.00 -15.46 -9.66
CA ALA A 2 7.41 -15.52 -8.25
C ALA A 2 8.55 -14.54 -7.90
N ILE A 3 9.13 -13.85 -8.88
CA ILE A 3 10.32 -12.99 -8.70
C ILE A 3 9.96 -11.57 -8.28
N LEU A 4 8.78 -11.06 -8.66
CA LEU A 4 8.27 -9.76 -8.16
C LEU A 4 7.79 -9.83 -6.70
N LEU A 5 7.45 -11.02 -6.20
CA LEU A 5 7.07 -11.26 -4.81
C LEU A 5 8.28 -11.60 -3.90
N SER A 6 9.45 -11.92 -4.47
CA SER A 6 10.58 -12.40 -3.65
C SER A 6 11.34 -11.29 -2.91
N VAL A 7 11.14 -10.02 -3.27
CA VAL A 7 11.67 -8.85 -2.56
C VAL A 7 10.94 -7.62 -3.09
N THR A 8 9.74 -7.34 -2.57
CA THR A 8 9.25 -5.96 -2.63
C THR A 8 10.31 -5.08 -1.98
N PRO A 9 10.78 -4.00 -2.64
CA PRO A 9 11.82 -3.15 -2.07
C PRO A 9 11.43 -2.68 -0.66
N GLU A 10 12.41 -2.61 0.24
CA GLU A 10 12.21 -2.08 1.62
C GLU A 10 12.00 -0.55 1.65
N THR A 11 11.65 0.02 0.51
CA THR A 11 11.34 1.43 0.32
C THR A 11 9.87 1.71 0.65
N PRO A 12 9.47 2.96 0.94
CA PRO A 12 8.06 3.29 1.22
C PRO A 12 7.09 2.82 0.12
N VAL A 13 7.43 3.00 -1.16
CA VAL A 13 6.59 2.53 -2.28
C VAL A 13 6.54 1.00 -2.32
N GLY A 14 7.69 0.34 -2.16
CA GLY A 14 7.75 -1.13 -2.16
C GLY A 14 6.96 -1.75 -1.02
N LYS A 15 6.98 -1.15 0.17
CA LYS A 15 6.20 -1.61 1.33
C LYS A 15 4.70 -1.40 1.16
N LEU A 16 4.26 -0.27 0.61
CA LEU A 16 2.85 -0.07 0.28
C LEU A 16 2.38 -1.03 -0.82
N LEU A 17 3.21 -1.27 -1.84
CA LEU A 17 2.92 -2.28 -2.87
C LEU A 17 2.79 -3.68 -2.26
N LYS A 18 3.68 -4.05 -1.33
CA LYS A 18 3.60 -5.32 -0.60
C LYS A 18 2.27 -5.46 0.12
N LEU A 19 1.86 -4.45 0.88
CA LEU A 19 0.56 -4.44 1.57
C LEU A 19 -0.60 -4.70 0.60
N CYS A 20 -0.61 -4.00 -0.54
CA CYS A 20 -1.65 -4.16 -1.55
C CYS A 20 -1.68 -5.57 -2.16
N LEU A 21 -0.51 -6.18 -2.38
CA LEU A 21 -0.40 -7.53 -2.93
C LEU A 21 -0.89 -8.59 -1.94
N GLU A 22 -0.46 -8.51 -0.68
CA GLU A 22 -0.88 -9.44 0.38
C GLU A 22 -2.39 -9.33 0.66
N SER A 23 -2.93 -8.11 0.62
CA SER A 23 -4.36 -7.84 0.80
C SER A 23 -5.19 -8.08 -0.47
N LYS A 24 -4.57 -8.57 -1.55
CA LYS A 24 -5.22 -8.92 -2.83
C LYS A 24 -6.11 -7.80 -3.38
N VAL A 25 -5.58 -6.58 -3.40
CA VAL A 25 -6.30 -5.32 -3.73
C VAL A 25 -6.96 -5.26 -5.10
N ASP A 26 -6.67 -6.22 -5.97
CA ASP A 26 -7.22 -6.31 -7.33
C ASP A 26 -8.65 -6.91 -7.41
N ARG A 27 -9.22 -7.36 -6.29
CA ARG A 27 -10.65 -7.70 -6.20
C ARG A 27 -11.45 -6.43 -5.86
N GLU A 28 -12.77 -6.40 -6.14
CA GLU A 28 -13.62 -5.33 -5.56
C GLU A 28 -13.47 -5.37 -4.04
N ILE A 29 -12.82 -4.36 -3.48
CA ILE A 29 -12.59 -4.21 -2.05
C ILE A 29 -13.67 -3.28 -1.53
N ALA A 30 -14.50 -3.76 -0.59
CA ALA A 30 -15.53 -2.93 0.03
C ALA A 30 -16.39 -2.13 -0.98
N GLY A 31 -16.63 -2.68 -2.19
CA GLY A 31 -17.35 -2.02 -3.28
C GLY A 31 -16.59 -0.90 -4.02
N LYS A 32 -15.27 -0.80 -3.84
CA LYS A 32 -14.36 0.13 -4.52
C LYS A 32 -13.39 -0.64 -5.42
N THR A 33 -13.05 -0.06 -6.56
CA THR A 33 -11.96 -0.56 -7.41
C THR A 33 -10.61 -0.14 -6.83
N SER A 34 -9.55 -0.86 -7.17
CA SER A 34 -8.17 -0.50 -6.81
C SER A 34 -7.80 0.94 -7.22
N LEU A 35 -8.24 1.36 -8.41
CA LEU A 35 -8.08 2.74 -8.88
C LEU A 35 -8.78 3.76 -7.97
N LYS A 36 -10.01 3.48 -7.53
CA LYS A 36 -10.75 4.38 -6.65
C LYS A 36 -10.09 4.50 -5.28
N MET A 37 -9.60 3.40 -4.72
CA MET A 37 -8.86 3.43 -3.46
C MET A 37 -7.55 4.22 -3.58
N ALA A 38 -6.83 4.08 -4.70
CA ALA A 38 -5.62 4.86 -4.95
C ALA A 38 -5.92 6.36 -5.08
N GLN A 39 -7.01 6.73 -5.77
CA GLN A 39 -7.47 8.12 -5.87
C GLN A 39 -7.83 8.71 -4.50
N GLU A 40 -8.57 7.98 -3.68
CA GLU A 40 -8.94 8.41 -2.32
C GLU A 40 -7.71 8.63 -1.42
N PHE A 41 -6.68 7.79 -1.58
CA PHE A 41 -5.39 7.99 -0.90
C PHE A 41 -4.67 9.24 -1.38
N ILE A 42 -4.57 9.46 -2.70
CA ILE A 42 -3.93 10.64 -3.29
C ILE A 42 -4.63 11.93 -2.83
N ASP A 43 -5.96 11.92 -2.74
CA ASP A 43 -6.74 13.09 -2.31
C ASP A 43 -6.56 13.42 -0.82
N LYS A 44 -6.28 12.40 0.02
CA LYS A 44 -6.13 12.54 1.48
C LYS A 44 -5.00 11.66 2.02
N PRO A 45 -3.73 11.95 1.68
CA PRO A 45 -2.61 11.07 2.02
C PRO A 45 -2.35 10.99 3.52
N ASN A 46 -2.68 12.04 4.28
CA ASN A 46 -2.58 12.06 5.74
C ASN A 46 -3.53 11.06 6.43
N SER A 47 -4.46 10.46 5.69
CA SER A 47 -5.31 9.37 6.18
C SER A 47 -4.66 7.99 5.99
N LEU A 48 -3.35 7.92 5.70
CA LEU A 48 -2.58 6.70 5.44
C LEU A 48 -2.92 5.54 6.39
N ALA A 49 -2.97 5.78 7.71
CA ALA A 49 -3.28 4.75 8.69
C ALA A 49 -4.71 4.17 8.56
N TYR A 50 -5.68 5.01 8.20
CA TYR A 50 -7.05 4.56 7.94
C TYR A 50 -7.13 3.84 6.58
N TRP A 51 -6.44 4.38 5.58
CA TRP A 51 -6.40 3.78 4.26
C TRP A 51 -5.78 2.38 4.28
N THR A 52 -4.67 2.18 5.00
CA THR A 52 -4.04 0.85 5.12
C THR A 52 -4.93 -0.14 5.88
N GLN A 53 -5.75 0.34 6.82
CA GLN A 53 -6.79 -0.48 7.46
C GLN A 53 -8.00 -0.76 6.56
N GLU A 54 -8.34 0.10 5.60
CA GLU A 54 -9.38 -0.24 4.62
C GLU A 54 -8.88 -1.30 3.63
N VAL A 55 -7.59 -1.23 3.30
CA VAL A 55 -6.91 -2.23 2.47
C VAL A 55 -6.82 -3.57 3.21
N VAL A 56 -6.41 -3.56 4.49
CA VAL A 56 -6.32 -4.75 5.33
C VAL A 56 -7.69 -5.10 5.92
N GLY A 57 -8.29 -6.21 5.51
CA GLY A 57 -9.67 -6.57 5.93
C GLY A 57 -10.74 -6.17 4.91
N ALA A 58 -10.31 -5.64 3.78
CA ALA A 58 -11.10 -5.40 2.58
C ALA A 58 -11.99 -6.57 2.13
N ASP A 59 -11.49 -7.80 2.27
CA ASP A 59 -12.18 -9.03 1.91
C ASP A 59 -12.98 -9.64 3.07
N GLY A 60 -13.06 -8.95 4.20
CA GLY A 60 -13.72 -9.40 5.42
C GLY A 60 -12.92 -10.43 6.23
N GLU A 61 -11.70 -10.77 5.79
CA GLU A 61 -10.79 -11.67 6.49
C GLU A 61 -9.53 -10.90 6.90
N PHE A 62 -8.89 -11.37 7.97
CA PHE A 62 -7.63 -10.81 8.44
C PHE A 62 -6.58 -11.91 8.46
N LYS A 63 -5.67 -11.89 7.50
CA LYS A 63 -4.62 -12.90 7.31
C LYS A 63 -3.33 -12.48 8.01
N ALA A 64 -2.52 -13.45 8.41
CA ALA A 64 -1.28 -13.18 9.14
C ALA A 64 -0.29 -12.35 8.29
N GLU A 65 -0.27 -12.62 6.99
CA GLU A 65 0.58 -11.97 6.01
C GLU A 65 0.22 -10.48 5.84
N GLU A 66 -1.08 -10.14 5.88
CA GLU A 66 -1.58 -8.76 5.81
C GLU A 66 -1.17 -7.96 7.06
N TRP A 67 -1.31 -8.56 8.24
CA TRP A 67 -0.86 -7.95 9.50
C TRP A 67 0.65 -7.76 9.55
N GLN A 68 1.40 -8.73 9.04
CA GLN A 68 2.84 -8.62 8.95
C GLN A 68 3.24 -7.48 8.01
N ALA A 69 2.66 -7.40 6.81
CA ALA A 69 2.93 -6.31 5.86
C ALA A 69 2.54 -4.94 6.43
N LEU A 70 1.42 -4.85 7.17
CA LEU A 70 1.01 -3.63 7.86
C LEU A 70 2.02 -3.21 8.94
N GLY A 71 2.55 -4.16 9.70
CA GLY A 71 3.60 -3.89 10.69
C GLY A 71 4.93 -3.45 10.05
N GLU A 72 5.30 -4.05 8.93
CA GLU A 72 6.54 -3.76 8.19
C GLU A 72 6.55 -2.38 7.53
N LEU A 73 5.38 -1.76 7.32
CA LEU A 73 5.29 -0.35 6.91
C LEU A 73 6.05 0.56 7.88
N GLY A 74 6.07 0.22 9.18
CA GLY A 74 6.89 0.91 10.19
C GLY A 74 6.62 2.41 10.26
N ILE A 75 5.37 2.83 10.03
CA ILE A 75 4.97 4.24 10.04
C ILE A 75 5.01 4.75 11.49
N LEU A 76 6.13 5.37 11.85
CA LEU A 76 6.31 6.07 13.13
C LEU A 76 5.92 7.55 13.02
N ASP A 77 6.14 8.13 11.85
CA ASP A 77 5.77 9.48 11.47
C ASP A 77 5.14 9.44 10.08
N THR A 78 3.87 9.85 9.99
CA THR A 78 3.09 9.79 8.74
C THR A 78 3.61 10.80 7.72
N GLU A 79 3.98 12.02 8.15
CA GLU A 79 4.46 13.05 7.22
C GLU A 79 5.81 12.65 6.65
N GLN A 80 6.73 12.15 7.48
CA GLN A 80 8.04 11.68 7.03
C GLN A 80 7.91 10.50 6.06
N PHE A 81 7.00 9.56 6.34
CA PHE A 81 6.76 8.42 5.45
C PHE A 81 6.23 8.88 4.09
N LEU A 82 5.24 9.79 4.09
CA LEU A 82 4.64 10.32 2.86
C LEU A 82 5.65 11.12 2.04
N ASP A 83 6.48 11.96 2.67
CA ASP A 83 7.53 12.72 1.98
C ASP A 83 8.51 11.78 1.25
N ALA A 84 8.96 10.72 1.93
CA ALA A 84 9.83 9.71 1.34
C ALA A 84 9.13 8.92 0.21
N PHE A 85 7.85 8.59 0.40
CA PHE A 85 7.02 7.90 -0.58
C PHE A 85 6.85 8.71 -1.88
N TRP A 86 6.49 9.99 -1.78
CA TRP A 86 6.33 10.85 -2.95
C TRP A 86 7.66 11.11 -3.66
N THR A 87 8.73 11.37 -2.89
CA THR A 87 10.09 11.52 -3.41
C THR A 87 10.56 10.29 -4.18
N GLU A 88 10.14 9.10 -3.74
CA GLU A 88 10.43 7.85 -4.44
C GLU A 88 9.61 7.73 -5.73
N LEU A 89 8.30 7.99 -5.68
CA LEU A 89 7.42 7.95 -6.86
C LEU A 89 7.88 8.88 -7.98
N GLU A 90 8.35 10.09 -7.65
CA GLU A 90 8.89 11.04 -8.63
C GLU A 90 10.11 10.51 -9.41
N LYS A 91 10.85 9.55 -8.82
CA LYS A 91 12.01 8.92 -9.43
C LYS A 91 11.63 7.71 -10.29
N ILE A 92 10.38 7.24 -10.19
CA ILE A 92 9.88 6.13 -11.00
C ILE A 92 9.48 6.70 -12.37
N ASP A 93 10.23 6.32 -13.39
CA ASP A 93 9.91 6.60 -14.78
C ASP A 93 8.78 5.65 -15.24
N LEU A 94 7.56 6.17 -15.30
CA LEU A 94 6.36 5.43 -15.70
C LEU A 94 6.12 5.42 -17.22
N ASP A 95 6.97 6.12 -18.00
CA ASP A 95 6.83 6.29 -19.45
C ASP A 95 7.63 5.24 -20.27
N LYS A 96 7.97 4.09 -19.68
CA LYS A 96 8.70 3.00 -20.34
C LYS A 96 7.91 1.69 -20.45
#